data_AF-A0A1Y2IQZ5-F1
#
_entry.id   AF-A0A1Y2IQZ5-F1
#
_cell.length_a   1.000
_cell.length_b   1.000
_cell.length_c   1.000
_cell.angle_alpha   90.00
_cell.angle_beta   90.00
_cell.angle_gamma   90.00
#
_symmetry.space_group_name_H-M   'P 1'
#
loop_
_entity.id
_entity.type
_entity.pdbx_description
1 polymer ?
#
loop_
_entity_poly.entity_id
_entity_poly.type
_entity_poly.pdbx_seq_one_letter_code
_entity_poly.pdbx_strand_id
1 'polypeptide(L)'
;MFTSTVRATLIALAASAVAVSAERALSLKVSGPEAVDGVQNFKVTTTLTNTGDESLKLLNDPRGALNTLPANTFDITTDSGEKPSFIGVKVKYVPRHAAQSTNEKSFTVLAPGESTSVTHDLSAAYNFTLPGAAKYTVEPANLFHYVDPETNEPVEIRADSEPHVAAVSGKLAVVRPTPTLTKRETYNGCSSSQKTGIQAAAPAAQTYVANALSYLQTHTASTARYTTWFGSYTSSRHSTVLSHYTNMNGNDYSSFTYDCTCTESDTYAYVYPDDFGYIYLCGAFWQAPTTGTDSKGGTLVHESSHFTRNAGTQDYVYGQSAAKSLAKSNPSEAIMNADNHEYFAENNPAQS
;
A
#
# COMPACT_ATOMS: atom_id res chain seq x y z
N MET A 1 19.78 68.17 54.29
CA MET A 1 19.59 66.75 54.65
C MET A 1 18.33 66.27 53.95
N PHE A 2 18.45 65.24 53.09
CA PHE A 2 17.47 64.22 52.63
C PHE A 2 16.02 64.67 52.31
N THR A 3 15.37 64.34 51.20
CA THR A 3 15.39 63.10 50.40
C THR A 3 14.82 63.34 48.99
N SER A 4 15.31 62.52 48.07
CA SER A 4 14.86 62.27 46.70
C SER A 4 13.51 61.53 46.64
N THR A 5 12.75 61.74 45.56
CA THR A 5 11.76 60.75 45.08
C THR A 5 11.75 60.73 43.55
N VAL A 6 12.39 59.72 43.00
CA VAL A 6 12.35 59.34 41.57
C VAL A 6 11.10 58.47 41.39
N ARG A 7 10.17 58.90 40.52
CA ARG A 7 9.06 58.04 40.06
C ARG A 7 9.56 57.20 38.88
N ALA A 8 9.72 55.90 39.10
CA ALA A 8 9.98 54.94 38.04
C ALA A 8 8.65 54.49 37.42
N THR A 9 8.48 54.73 36.12
CA THR A 9 7.35 54.24 35.33
C THR A 9 7.68 52.84 34.84
N LEU A 10 7.02 51.82 35.40
CA LEU A 10 7.08 50.44 34.91
C LEU A 10 6.17 50.31 33.68
N ILE A 11 6.77 50.14 32.50
CA ILE A 11 6.06 49.70 31.30
C ILE A 11 6.04 48.17 31.35
N ALA A 12 4.86 47.59 31.60
CA ALA A 12 4.64 46.16 31.49
C ALA A 12 4.48 45.80 29.99
N LEU A 13 5.49 45.16 29.39
CA LEU A 13 5.33 44.46 28.12
C LEU A 13 4.52 43.18 28.39
N ALA A 14 3.24 43.18 28.02
CA ALA A 14 2.48 41.96 27.90
C ALA A 14 2.92 41.25 26.62
N ALA A 15 3.82 40.26 26.74
CA ALA A 15 4.10 39.32 25.67
C ALA A 15 2.89 38.38 25.56
N SER A 16 1.99 38.66 24.61
CA SER A 16 1.00 37.70 24.17
C SER A 16 1.74 36.55 23.47
N ALA A 17 1.98 35.46 24.20
CA ALA A 17 2.36 34.20 23.59
C ALA A 17 1.18 33.74 22.75
N VAL A 18 1.20 34.06 21.46
CA VAL A 18 0.37 33.37 20.48
C VAL A 18 0.88 31.93 20.54
N ALA A 19 0.05 31.01 21.03
CA ALA A 19 0.32 29.61 20.82
C ALA A 19 0.26 29.41 19.31
N VAL A 20 1.42 29.44 18.66
CA VAL A 20 1.58 28.95 17.30
C VAL A 20 1.24 27.47 17.43
N SER A 21 0.03 27.10 17.00
CA SER A 21 -0.27 25.69 16.77
C SER A 21 0.71 25.27 15.70
N ALA A 22 1.66 24.41 16.07
CA ALA A 22 2.59 23.84 15.11
C ALA A 22 1.78 23.19 13.98
N GLU A 23 2.11 23.55 12.75
CA GLU A 23 1.35 23.20 11.55
C GLU A 23 2.12 22.15 10.76
N ARG A 24 1.50 20.99 10.56
CA ARG A 24 2.02 19.93 9.71
C ARG A 24 1.39 20.08 8.33
N ALA A 25 2.19 20.41 7.34
CA ALA A 25 1.72 20.59 5.97
C ALA A 25 2.73 20.03 4.98
N LEU A 26 2.23 19.46 3.89
CA LEU A 26 3.02 18.90 2.81
C LEU A 26 2.53 19.45 1.48
N SER A 27 3.44 19.72 0.55
CA SER A 27 3.11 19.90 -0.87
C SER A 27 3.78 18.84 -1.71
N LEU A 28 3.08 18.32 -2.71
CA LEU A 28 3.53 17.25 -3.59
C LEU A 28 3.39 17.66 -5.04
N LYS A 29 4.51 17.90 -5.71
CA LYS A 29 4.54 18.30 -7.12
C LYS A 29 4.97 17.14 -8.00
N VAL A 30 4.26 16.93 -9.11
CA VAL A 30 4.74 16.06 -10.19
C VAL A 30 5.40 16.92 -11.27
N SER A 31 6.51 16.43 -11.80
CA SER A 31 7.21 17.02 -12.95
C SER A 31 7.66 15.94 -13.90
N GLY A 32 7.90 16.28 -15.16
CA GLY A 32 8.31 15.32 -16.16
C GLY A 32 8.36 15.94 -17.56
N PRO A 33 8.61 15.13 -18.60
CA PRO A 33 8.52 15.60 -19.98
C PRO A 33 7.10 16.05 -20.33
N GLU A 34 6.96 17.16 -21.05
CA GLU A 34 5.66 17.66 -21.55
C GLU A 34 5.11 16.79 -22.70
N ALA A 35 6.00 16.08 -23.40
CA ALA A 35 5.64 15.15 -24.46
C ALA A 35 6.64 13.99 -24.52
N VAL A 36 6.15 12.79 -24.79
CA VAL A 36 6.95 11.58 -24.96
C VAL A 36 6.49 10.78 -26.18
N ASP A 37 7.47 10.26 -26.93
CA ASP A 37 7.27 9.23 -27.95
C ASP A 37 7.69 7.89 -27.35
N GLY A 38 6.72 7.03 -27.10
CA GLY A 38 6.87 5.76 -26.40
C GLY A 38 6.82 5.88 -24.87
N VAL A 39 5.94 5.10 -24.24
CA VAL A 39 5.71 5.08 -22.79
C VAL A 39 6.95 4.71 -21.99
N GLN A 40 7.90 3.94 -22.56
CA GLN A 40 9.18 3.63 -21.91
C GLN A 40 10.04 4.88 -21.61
N ASN A 41 9.72 6.01 -22.24
CA ASN A 41 10.36 7.29 -21.99
C ASN A 41 9.55 8.16 -21.00
N PHE A 42 8.39 7.68 -20.53
CA PHE A 42 7.49 8.44 -19.66
C PHE A 42 7.88 8.27 -18.19
N LYS A 43 8.88 9.04 -17.78
CA LYS A 43 9.35 9.11 -16.39
C LYS A 43 8.90 10.42 -15.77
N VAL A 44 8.30 10.36 -14.59
CA VAL A 44 7.87 11.52 -13.81
C VAL A 44 8.61 11.57 -12.49
N THR A 45 8.89 12.76 -11.99
CA THR A 45 9.52 12.99 -10.69
C THR A 45 8.52 13.65 -9.76
N THR A 46 8.26 13.00 -8.63
CA THR A 46 7.49 13.56 -7.52
C THR A 46 8.43 14.28 -6.58
N THR A 47 8.18 15.55 -6.30
CA THR A 47 8.89 16.36 -5.30
C THR A 47 7.96 16.63 -4.13
N LEU A 48 8.27 16.03 -2.97
CA LEU A 48 7.53 16.23 -1.73
C LEU A 48 8.27 17.25 -0.88
N THR A 49 7.59 18.30 -0.43
CA THR A 49 8.14 19.37 0.41
C THR A 49 7.37 19.46 1.71
N ASN A 50 8.09 19.57 2.81
CA ASN A 50 7.50 19.93 4.09
C ASN A 50 7.28 21.45 4.15
N THR A 51 6.03 21.88 4.05
CA THR A 51 5.62 23.29 4.08
C THR A 51 5.18 23.74 5.47
N GLY A 52 5.17 22.82 6.44
CA GLY A 52 4.89 23.10 7.84
C GLY A 52 6.11 23.65 8.60
N ASP A 53 5.97 23.74 9.92
CA ASP A 53 7.00 24.27 10.83
C ASP A 53 7.63 23.20 11.76
N GLU A 54 7.22 21.94 11.64
CA GLU A 54 7.81 20.78 12.34
C GLU A 54 8.54 19.84 11.39
N SER A 55 9.58 19.15 11.87
CA SER A 55 10.17 18.04 11.13
C SER A 55 9.23 16.84 11.06
N LEU A 56 9.07 16.25 9.87
CA LEU A 56 8.20 15.11 9.63
C LEU A 56 9.02 13.85 9.31
N LYS A 57 8.75 12.75 10.02
CA LYS A 57 9.26 11.40 9.70
C LYS A 57 8.16 10.62 8.98
N LEU A 58 8.27 10.53 7.66
CA LEU A 58 7.26 9.94 6.78
C LEU A 58 7.60 8.49 6.43
N LEU A 59 6.60 7.62 6.39
CA LEU A 59 6.76 6.25 5.90
C LEU A 59 6.96 6.23 4.39
N ASN A 60 7.91 5.42 3.91
CA ASN A 60 8.11 5.15 2.49
C ASN A 60 7.13 4.07 2.00
N ASP A 61 5.82 4.36 2.10
CA ASP A 61 4.73 3.45 1.68
C ASP A 61 4.93 3.01 0.21
N PRO A 62 4.88 1.71 -0.11
CA PRO A 62 5.10 1.21 -1.47
C PRO A 62 4.08 1.70 -2.51
N ARG A 63 2.90 2.19 -2.10
CA ARG A 63 1.91 2.83 -2.99
C ARG A 63 2.06 4.35 -3.08
N GLY A 64 2.96 4.94 -2.31
CA GLY A 64 3.14 6.38 -2.18
C GLY A 64 4.24 6.93 -3.09
N ALA A 65 4.27 8.26 -3.19
CA ALA A 65 5.24 8.99 -4.01
C ALA A 65 6.71 8.87 -3.54
N LEU A 66 6.95 8.36 -2.32
CA LEU A 66 8.29 8.19 -1.74
C LEU A 66 8.94 6.83 -2.03
N ASN A 67 8.23 5.92 -2.70
CA ASN A 67 8.73 4.59 -3.05
C ASN A 67 8.78 4.41 -4.58
N THR A 68 9.67 3.55 -5.08
CA THR A 68 9.86 3.31 -6.53
C THR A 68 9.22 2.02 -7.03
N LEU A 69 8.65 1.22 -6.12
CA LEU A 69 7.91 0.03 -6.49
C LEU A 69 6.77 0.43 -7.45
N PRO A 70 6.54 -0.29 -8.57
CA PRO A 70 5.56 0.09 -9.58
C PRO A 70 4.13 -0.24 -9.13
N ALA A 71 3.72 0.28 -7.97
CA ALA A 71 2.38 0.20 -7.44
C ALA A 71 1.49 1.30 -8.06
N ASN A 72 0.21 1.32 -7.68
CA ASN A 72 -0.77 2.26 -8.23
C ASN A 72 -0.67 3.65 -7.57
N THR A 73 0.46 4.31 -7.77
CA THR A 73 0.82 5.60 -7.16
C THR A 73 0.16 6.82 -7.80
N PHE A 74 -0.34 6.71 -9.04
CA PHE A 74 -0.85 7.84 -9.81
C PHE A 74 -2.27 7.56 -10.33
N ASP A 75 -3.16 8.54 -10.20
CA ASP A 75 -4.38 8.59 -10.99
C ASP A 75 -4.07 9.30 -12.31
N ILE A 76 -4.14 8.55 -13.42
CA ILE A 76 -3.79 9.05 -14.74
C ILE A 76 -5.05 9.11 -15.59
N THR A 77 -5.35 10.29 -16.13
CA THR A 77 -6.61 10.55 -16.85
C THR A 77 -6.39 11.37 -18.09
N THR A 78 -7.15 11.10 -19.15
CA THR A 78 -7.33 12.02 -20.27
C THR A 78 -8.39 13.06 -19.94
N ASP A 79 -8.49 14.13 -20.74
CA ASP A 79 -9.56 15.13 -20.63
C ASP A 79 -10.97 14.52 -20.78
N SER A 80 -11.08 13.40 -21.49
CA SER A 80 -12.33 12.62 -21.65
C SER A 80 -12.62 11.68 -20.47
N GLY A 81 -11.72 11.58 -19.50
CA GLY A 81 -11.85 10.72 -18.32
C GLY A 81 -11.42 9.27 -18.54
N GLU A 82 -10.80 8.94 -19.68
CA GLU A 82 -10.26 7.61 -19.91
C GLU A 82 -8.97 7.41 -19.11
N LYS A 83 -8.77 6.19 -18.60
CA LYS A 83 -7.63 5.84 -17.73
C LYS A 83 -6.81 4.70 -18.34
N PRO A 84 -5.47 4.76 -18.30
CA PRO A 84 -4.64 3.61 -18.65
C PRO A 84 -4.94 2.46 -17.68
N SER A 85 -4.78 1.23 -18.16
CA SER A 85 -4.94 0.06 -17.29
C SER A 85 -3.74 -0.06 -16.35
N PHE A 86 -4.00 -0.24 -15.07
CA PHE A 86 -2.95 -0.58 -14.11
C PHE A 86 -2.48 -2.02 -14.34
N ILE A 87 -1.17 -2.18 -14.56
CA ILE A 87 -0.48 -3.47 -14.79
C ILE A 87 0.67 -3.70 -13.81
N GLY A 88 0.83 -2.77 -12.85
CA GLY A 88 1.85 -2.81 -11.82
C GLY A 88 1.56 -3.82 -10.72
N VAL A 89 2.30 -3.68 -9.61
CA VAL A 89 2.22 -4.63 -8.50
C VAL A 89 1.10 -4.29 -7.51
N LYS A 90 0.54 -5.33 -6.90
CA LYS A 90 -0.24 -5.26 -5.67
C LYS A 90 0.61 -5.78 -4.52
N VAL A 91 0.44 -5.23 -3.33
CA VAL A 91 1.48 -5.28 -2.29
C VAL A 91 0.87 -5.53 -0.92
N LYS A 92 1.40 -6.48 -0.14
CA LYS A 92 1.16 -6.52 1.30
C LYS A 92 2.11 -5.59 2.03
N TYR A 93 1.54 -4.61 2.72
CA TYR A 93 2.24 -3.67 3.58
C TYR A 93 1.47 -3.45 4.87
N VAL A 94 2.17 -3.14 5.97
CA VAL A 94 1.53 -2.82 7.26
C VAL A 94 2.18 -1.55 7.81
N PRO A 95 1.52 -0.37 7.72
CA PRO A 95 2.08 0.90 8.15
C PRO A 95 2.61 0.88 9.60
N ARG A 96 1.91 0.17 10.49
CA ARG A 96 2.31 0.05 11.90
C ARG A 96 3.62 -0.73 12.08
N HIS A 97 3.82 -1.80 11.32
CA HIS A 97 5.08 -2.55 11.33
C HIS A 97 6.23 -1.66 10.85
N ALA A 98 6.03 -0.93 9.74
CA ALA A 98 7.03 -0.01 9.22
C ALA A 98 7.33 1.15 10.18
N ALA A 99 6.33 1.71 10.86
CA ALA A 99 6.52 2.75 11.88
C ALA A 99 7.42 2.32 13.04
N GLN A 100 7.44 1.01 13.34
CA GLN A 100 8.29 0.41 14.38
C GLN A 100 9.67 -0.02 13.89
N SER A 101 9.95 0.14 12.59
CA SER A 101 11.22 -0.24 11.99
C SER A 101 12.36 0.61 12.52
N THR A 102 13.50 -0.03 12.78
CA THR A 102 14.77 0.64 13.12
C THR A 102 15.62 0.94 11.89
N ASN A 103 15.18 0.49 10.70
CA ASN A 103 15.88 0.78 9.46
C ASN A 103 15.57 2.20 9.00
N GLU A 104 16.59 3.05 8.88
CA GLU A 104 16.45 4.44 8.43
C GLU A 104 15.85 4.54 7.02
N LYS A 105 16.06 3.53 6.16
CA LYS A 105 15.52 3.50 4.78
C LYS A 105 14.00 3.31 4.71
N SER A 106 13.37 2.92 5.82
CA SER A 106 11.90 2.80 5.92
C SER A 106 11.22 4.17 5.90
N PHE A 107 11.99 5.23 6.11
CA PHE A 107 11.48 6.58 6.33
C PHE A 107 12.14 7.60 5.42
N THR A 108 11.41 8.67 5.17
CA THR A 108 11.94 9.94 4.70
C THR A 108 11.73 10.96 5.81
N VAL A 109 12.80 11.61 6.27
CA VAL A 109 12.71 12.70 7.26
C VAL A 109 12.88 14.02 6.54
N LEU A 110 11.94 14.95 6.71
CA LEU A 110 11.97 16.29 6.11
C LEU A 110 11.89 17.35 7.21
N ALA A 111 12.92 18.18 7.33
CA ALA A 111 12.84 19.41 8.12
C ALA A 111 11.89 20.44 7.48
N PRO A 112 11.44 21.48 8.22
CA PRO A 112 10.67 22.58 7.65
C PRO A 112 11.35 23.19 6.42
N GLY A 113 10.62 23.28 5.30
CA GLY A 113 11.11 23.77 4.02
C GLY A 113 11.99 22.80 3.23
N GLU A 114 12.28 21.61 3.76
CA GLU A 114 13.05 20.59 3.05
C GLU A 114 12.19 19.84 2.03
N SER A 115 12.82 19.46 0.91
CA SER A 115 12.19 18.69 -0.16
C SER A 115 12.99 17.42 -0.47
N THR A 116 12.29 16.36 -0.83
CA THR A 116 12.88 15.17 -1.46
C THR A 116 12.27 14.93 -2.83
N SER A 117 12.96 14.18 -3.69
CA SER A 117 12.46 13.85 -5.03
C SER A 117 12.68 12.39 -5.38
N VAL A 118 11.66 11.76 -5.96
CA VAL A 118 11.68 10.36 -6.41
C VAL A 118 11.21 10.30 -7.85
N THR A 119 11.93 9.55 -8.68
CA THR A 119 11.58 9.37 -10.10
C THR A 119 10.89 8.03 -10.31
N HIS A 120 9.79 8.06 -11.04
CA HIS A 120 8.90 6.94 -11.30
C HIS A 120 8.85 6.66 -12.80
N ASP A 121 8.98 5.40 -13.19
CA ASP A 121 8.79 4.95 -14.57
C ASP A 121 7.35 4.48 -14.77
N LEU A 122 6.53 5.29 -15.45
CA LEU A 122 5.11 4.98 -15.62
C LEU A 122 4.88 3.75 -16.52
N SER A 123 5.85 3.37 -17.36
CA SER A 123 5.74 2.17 -18.20
C SER A 123 5.76 0.86 -17.41
N ALA A 124 6.28 0.88 -16.18
CA ALA A 124 6.35 -0.29 -15.32
C ALA A 124 5.00 -0.62 -14.65
N ALA A 125 4.09 0.37 -14.54
CA ALA A 125 2.85 0.24 -13.78
C ALA A 125 1.58 0.49 -14.61
N TYR A 126 1.66 1.16 -15.76
CA TYR A 126 0.49 1.60 -16.53
C TYR A 126 0.59 1.23 -18.02
N ASN A 127 -0.52 0.73 -18.56
CA ASN A 127 -0.71 0.41 -19.97
C ASN A 127 -1.68 1.39 -20.63
N PHE A 128 -1.16 2.21 -21.55
CA PHE A 128 -1.89 3.28 -22.22
C PHE A 128 -2.54 2.84 -23.54
N THR A 129 -2.52 1.54 -23.88
CA THR A 129 -3.02 1.04 -25.17
C THR A 129 -4.50 1.31 -25.36
N LEU A 130 -5.32 1.16 -24.31
CA LEU A 130 -6.77 1.34 -24.41
C LEU A 130 -7.16 2.81 -24.65
N PRO A 131 -6.69 3.80 -23.87
CA PRO A 131 -7.03 5.20 -24.15
C PRO A 131 -6.27 5.78 -25.35
N GLY A 132 -5.15 5.18 -25.75
CA GLY A 132 -4.44 5.57 -26.97
C GLY A 132 -3.43 6.70 -26.81
N ALA A 133 -3.01 7.31 -27.93
CA ALA A 133 -2.17 8.50 -27.89
C ALA A 133 -3.04 9.72 -27.51
N ALA A 134 -2.69 10.39 -26.42
CA ALA A 134 -3.48 11.49 -25.87
C ALA A 134 -2.62 12.39 -24.96
N LYS A 135 -3.23 13.46 -24.45
CA LYS A 135 -2.72 14.19 -23.29
C LYS A 135 -3.26 13.54 -22.02
N TYR A 136 -2.37 13.34 -21.06
CA TYR A 136 -2.68 12.72 -19.79
C TYR A 136 -2.30 13.64 -18.65
N THR A 137 -3.23 13.83 -17.72
CA THR A 137 -2.98 14.41 -16.40
C THR A 137 -2.54 13.28 -15.47
N VAL A 138 -1.39 13.47 -14.82
CA VAL A 138 -0.77 12.54 -13.88
C VAL A 138 -0.90 13.15 -12.48
N GLU A 139 -1.92 12.71 -11.74
CA GLU A 139 -2.18 13.12 -10.37
C GLU A 139 -1.56 12.09 -9.41
N PRO A 140 -0.71 12.50 -8.45
CA PRO A 140 -0.12 11.56 -7.51
C PRO A 140 -1.07 11.23 -6.36
N ALA A 141 -0.97 10.02 -5.81
CA ALA A 141 -1.58 9.71 -4.52
C ALA A 141 -0.97 10.62 -3.45
N ASN A 142 -1.83 11.43 -2.81
CA ASN A 142 -1.40 12.49 -1.89
C ASN A 142 -1.48 12.10 -0.41
N LEU A 143 -1.84 10.85 -0.09
CA LEU A 143 -1.89 10.35 1.27
C LEU A 143 -0.50 9.86 1.71
N PHE A 144 -0.03 10.37 2.84
CA PHE A 144 1.17 9.93 3.52
C PHE A 144 0.85 9.54 4.95
N HIS A 145 1.80 8.86 5.59
CA HIS A 145 1.76 8.56 7.01
C HIS A 145 3.02 9.13 7.66
N TYR A 146 2.86 10.03 8.63
CA TYR A 146 3.95 10.41 9.49
C TYR A 146 3.94 9.55 10.75
N VAL A 147 5.13 9.31 11.33
CA VAL A 147 5.25 8.62 12.62
C VAL A 147 5.08 9.64 13.72
N ASP A 148 4.01 9.51 14.50
CA ASP A 148 3.78 10.37 15.65
C ASP A 148 4.89 10.15 16.70
N PRO A 149 5.62 11.21 17.13
CA PRO A 149 6.74 11.07 18.04
C PRO A 149 6.32 10.69 19.46
N GLU A 150 5.07 10.93 19.86
CA GLU A 150 4.56 10.61 21.20
C GLU A 150 4.07 9.17 21.27
N THR A 151 3.34 8.70 20.24
CA THR A 151 2.73 7.37 20.25
C THR A 151 3.50 6.32 19.44
N ASN A 152 4.43 6.75 18.58
CA ASN A 152 5.12 5.92 17.59
C ASN A 152 4.15 5.16 16.66
N GLU A 153 2.99 5.76 16.39
CA GLU A 153 1.97 5.22 15.49
C GLU A 153 1.95 5.99 14.18
N PRO A 154 1.61 5.34 13.05
CA PRO A 154 1.40 6.04 11.79
C PRO A 154 0.11 6.88 11.85
N VAL A 155 0.22 8.15 11.47
CA VAL A 155 -0.90 9.08 11.39
C VAL A 155 -1.00 9.62 9.96
N GLU A 156 -2.19 9.59 9.39
CA GLU A 156 -2.47 10.08 8.05
C GLU A 156 -2.23 11.59 7.95
N ILE A 157 -1.55 12.02 6.88
CA ILE A 157 -1.40 13.40 6.48
C ILE A 157 -1.54 13.48 4.96
N ARG A 158 -2.25 14.49 4.46
CA ARG A 158 -2.42 14.70 3.02
C ARG A 158 -1.60 15.88 2.54
N ALA A 159 -0.95 15.71 1.41
CA ALA A 159 -0.26 16.78 0.73
C ALA A 159 -1.19 17.53 -0.23
N ASP A 160 -0.96 18.84 -0.38
CA ASP A 160 -1.51 19.61 -1.48
C ASP A 160 -0.77 19.22 -2.76
N SER A 161 -1.49 18.64 -3.72
CA SER A 161 -0.91 18.06 -4.93
C SER A 161 -0.97 18.99 -6.13
N GLU A 162 0.12 19.03 -6.89
CA GLU A 162 0.22 19.68 -8.19
C GLU A 162 0.46 18.61 -9.28
N PRO A 163 -0.53 18.27 -10.12
CA PRO A 163 -0.37 17.28 -11.17
C PRO A 163 0.54 17.75 -12.30
N HIS A 164 1.02 16.80 -13.09
CA HIS A 164 1.75 17.05 -14.34
C HIS A 164 0.93 16.63 -15.55
N VAL A 165 1.02 17.39 -16.65
CA VAL A 165 0.35 17.03 -17.91
C VAL A 165 1.40 16.69 -18.97
N ALA A 166 1.23 15.54 -19.63
CA ALA A 166 2.11 15.13 -20.72
C ALA A 166 1.34 14.57 -21.92
N ALA A 167 1.79 14.88 -23.13
CA ALA A 167 1.33 14.21 -24.35
C ALA A 167 2.09 12.89 -24.54
N VAL A 168 1.38 11.78 -24.69
CA VAL A 168 1.96 10.44 -24.90
C VAL A 168 1.58 9.95 -26.29
N SER A 169 2.57 9.50 -27.05
CA SER A 169 2.40 8.98 -28.42
C SER A 169 3.30 7.76 -28.67
N GLY A 170 3.25 7.18 -29.87
CA GLY A 170 4.11 6.05 -30.25
C GLY A 170 3.74 4.75 -29.55
N LYS A 171 4.74 4.07 -28.95
CA LYS A 171 4.55 2.81 -28.23
C LYS A 171 3.82 3.04 -26.89
N LEU A 172 2.63 2.49 -26.70
CA LEU A 172 1.77 2.80 -25.54
C LEU A 172 1.82 1.80 -24.38
N ALA A 173 2.61 0.72 -24.53
CA ALA A 173 2.80 -0.27 -23.48
C ALA A 173 4.17 -0.95 -23.62
N VAL A 174 4.76 -1.33 -22.50
CA VAL A 174 5.92 -2.22 -22.46
C VAL A 174 5.45 -3.58 -21.96
N VAL A 175 5.81 -4.64 -22.69
CA VAL A 175 5.55 -6.01 -22.23
C VAL A 175 6.52 -6.30 -21.09
N ARG A 176 5.99 -6.63 -19.91
CA ARG A 176 6.79 -7.06 -18.77
C ARG A 176 7.53 -8.35 -19.16
N PRO A 177 8.85 -8.44 -18.95
CA PRO A 177 9.57 -9.69 -19.15
C PRO A 177 9.00 -10.76 -18.21
N THR A 178 8.50 -11.87 -18.74
CA THR A 178 8.10 -13.01 -17.91
C THR A 178 9.38 -13.67 -17.37
N PRO A 179 9.50 -13.89 -16.05
CA PRO A 179 10.64 -14.61 -15.50
C PRO A 179 10.78 -15.96 -16.19
N THR A 180 11.91 -16.20 -16.86
CA THR A 180 12.19 -17.49 -17.51
C THR A 180 12.64 -18.50 -16.47
N LEU A 181 11.71 -18.97 -15.64
CA LEU A 181 11.96 -20.14 -14.80
C LEU A 181 11.81 -21.39 -15.65
N THR A 182 12.72 -22.34 -15.48
CA THR A 182 12.49 -23.67 -16.05
C THR A 182 11.25 -24.26 -15.38
N LYS A 183 10.48 -25.08 -16.10
CA LYS A 183 9.17 -25.64 -15.70
C LYS A 183 9.17 -26.43 -14.36
N ARG A 184 10.29 -26.49 -13.65
CA ARG A 184 10.50 -27.21 -12.38
C ARG A 184 10.95 -26.33 -11.21
N GLU A 185 11.31 -25.07 -11.43
CA GLU A 185 11.80 -24.19 -10.37
C GLU A 185 10.66 -23.33 -9.80
N THR A 186 10.22 -23.65 -8.58
CA THR A 186 9.20 -22.91 -7.82
C THR A 186 9.81 -21.87 -6.89
N TYR A 187 11.12 -21.65 -6.95
CA TYR A 187 11.83 -20.70 -6.08
C TYR A 187 12.88 -19.92 -6.89
N ASN A 188 12.81 -18.58 -6.84
CA ASN A 188 13.81 -17.70 -7.42
C ASN A 188 14.59 -16.96 -6.31
N GLY A 189 15.91 -17.01 -6.33
CA GLY A 189 16.75 -16.27 -5.36
C GLY A 189 16.61 -16.68 -3.89
N CYS A 190 15.91 -17.78 -3.57
CA CYS A 190 15.65 -18.18 -2.18
C CYS A 190 16.77 -19.04 -1.60
N SER A 191 17.25 -18.64 -0.42
CA SER A 191 18.12 -19.45 0.44
C SER A 191 17.39 -20.67 1.01
N SER A 192 18.14 -21.63 1.56
CA SER A 192 17.56 -22.83 2.17
C SER A 192 16.62 -22.52 3.34
N SER A 193 16.94 -21.53 4.19
CA SER A 193 16.07 -21.13 5.31
C SER A 193 14.78 -20.45 4.83
N GLN A 194 14.86 -19.61 3.79
CA GLN A 194 13.68 -19.02 3.16
C GLN A 194 12.76 -20.10 2.56
N LYS A 195 13.34 -21.10 1.87
CA LYS A 195 12.57 -22.26 1.35
C LYS A 195 11.85 -23.00 2.47
N THR A 196 12.51 -23.28 3.60
CA THR A 196 11.87 -23.89 4.77
C THR A 196 10.73 -23.02 5.31
N GLY A 197 10.94 -21.70 5.39
CA GLY A 197 9.90 -20.75 5.82
C GLY A 197 8.67 -20.77 4.90
N ILE A 198 8.88 -20.82 3.59
CA ILE A 198 7.81 -20.93 2.58
C ILE A 198 7.09 -22.29 2.69
N GLN A 199 7.83 -23.38 2.85
CA GLN A 199 7.28 -24.73 3.02
C GLN A 199 6.40 -24.86 4.27
N ALA A 200 6.59 -24.01 5.29
CA ALA A 200 5.70 -23.90 6.43
C ALA A 200 4.50 -22.95 6.16
N ALA A 201 4.74 -21.84 5.45
CA ALA A 201 3.73 -20.82 5.16
C ALA A 201 2.66 -21.29 4.15
N ALA A 202 3.04 -22.00 3.09
CA ALA A 202 2.11 -22.42 2.04
C ALA A 202 1.00 -23.37 2.57
N PRO A 203 1.31 -24.42 3.36
CA PRO A 203 0.27 -25.24 4.00
C PRO A 203 -0.59 -24.47 5.01
N ALA A 204 -0.01 -23.48 5.71
CA ALA A 204 -0.76 -22.61 6.62
C ALA A 204 -1.78 -21.75 5.86
N ALA A 205 -1.38 -21.16 4.73
CA ALA A 205 -2.27 -20.41 3.84
C ALA A 205 -3.40 -21.29 3.27
N GLN A 206 -3.06 -22.51 2.81
CA GLN A 206 -4.05 -23.49 2.35
C GLN A 206 -5.09 -23.80 3.44
N THR A 207 -4.63 -23.96 4.68
CA THR A 207 -5.51 -24.21 5.83
C THR A 207 -6.40 -23.00 6.12
N TYR A 208 -5.87 -21.78 6.04
CA TYR A 208 -6.65 -20.56 6.22
C TYR A 208 -7.77 -20.43 5.19
N VAL A 209 -7.49 -20.62 3.91
CA VAL A 209 -8.53 -20.53 2.86
C VAL A 209 -9.56 -21.65 2.97
N ALA A 210 -9.15 -22.88 3.31
CA ALA A 210 -10.07 -24.00 3.53
C ALA A 210 -11.04 -23.73 4.70
N ASN A 211 -10.52 -23.21 5.81
CA ASN A 211 -11.32 -22.87 6.98
C ASN A 211 -12.27 -21.69 6.71
N ALA A 212 -11.79 -20.66 6.01
CA ALA A 212 -12.61 -19.53 5.58
C ALA A 212 -13.73 -19.95 4.61
N LEU A 213 -13.44 -20.85 3.67
CA LEU A 213 -14.43 -21.41 2.75
C LEU A 213 -15.50 -22.22 3.50
N SER A 214 -15.08 -23.16 4.36
CA SER A 214 -15.98 -23.97 5.19
C SER A 214 -16.90 -23.11 6.05
N TYR A 215 -16.35 -22.03 6.62
CA TYR A 215 -17.12 -21.04 7.36
C TYR A 215 -18.22 -20.40 6.50
N LEU A 216 -17.87 -19.86 5.33
CA LEU A 216 -18.82 -19.18 4.44
C LEU A 216 -19.90 -20.13 3.89
N GLN A 217 -19.57 -21.40 3.68
CA GLN A 217 -20.55 -22.41 3.25
C GLN A 217 -21.61 -22.70 4.32
N THR A 218 -21.28 -22.55 5.60
CA THR A 218 -22.14 -22.90 6.74
C THR A 218 -22.83 -21.69 7.38
N HIS A 219 -22.29 -20.47 7.21
CA HIS A 219 -22.78 -19.25 7.83
C HIS A 219 -23.40 -18.31 6.79
N THR A 220 -24.65 -18.59 6.42
CA THR A 220 -25.41 -17.82 5.41
C THR A 220 -26.22 -16.66 6.03
N ALA A 221 -25.71 -16.08 7.12
CA ALA A 221 -26.30 -14.96 7.84
C ALA A 221 -25.22 -14.08 8.47
N SER A 222 -25.62 -12.95 9.05
CA SER A 222 -24.70 -12.04 9.73
C SER A 222 -24.03 -12.69 10.94
N THR A 223 -22.71 -12.57 11.02
CA THR A 223 -21.89 -13.05 12.15
C THR A 223 -20.85 -12.01 12.54
N ALA A 224 -20.22 -12.16 13.70
CA ALA A 224 -19.19 -11.23 14.14
C ALA A 224 -17.96 -11.28 13.21
N ARG A 225 -17.49 -12.48 12.85
CA ARG A 225 -16.35 -12.64 11.93
C ARG A 225 -16.62 -12.03 10.56
N TYR A 226 -17.77 -12.32 9.93
CA TYR A 226 -18.09 -11.75 8.61
C TYR A 226 -18.21 -10.23 8.66
N THR A 227 -18.98 -9.70 9.62
CA THR A 227 -19.24 -8.25 9.67
C THR A 227 -18.03 -7.43 10.09
N THR A 228 -17.10 -8.00 10.84
CA THR A 228 -15.83 -7.34 11.19
C THR A 228 -15.00 -7.00 9.95
N TRP A 229 -14.95 -7.92 8.98
CA TRP A 229 -14.07 -7.81 7.82
C TRP A 229 -14.79 -7.47 6.50
N PHE A 230 -16.09 -7.71 6.38
CA PHE A 230 -16.84 -7.47 5.13
C PHE A 230 -18.09 -6.62 5.31
N GLY A 231 -18.30 -6.08 6.51
CA GLY A 231 -19.40 -5.17 6.81
C GLY A 231 -20.76 -5.86 6.89
N SER A 232 -21.84 -5.06 6.85
CA SER A 232 -23.21 -5.56 6.99
C SER A 232 -23.50 -6.71 6.03
N TYR A 233 -24.11 -7.80 6.48
CA TYR A 233 -24.37 -8.95 5.62
C TYR A 233 -25.35 -8.65 4.49
N THR A 234 -25.02 -9.11 3.27
CA THR A 234 -25.99 -9.28 2.18
C THR A 234 -25.64 -10.57 1.44
N SER A 235 -26.64 -11.29 0.94
CA SER A 235 -26.41 -12.56 0.23
C SER A 235 -25.51 -12.37 -1.00
N SER A 236 -25.63 -11.26 -1.73
CA SER A 236 -24.79 -10.97 -2.90
C SER A 236 -23.31 -10.80 -2.52
N ARG A 237 -22.99 -9.94 -1.54
CA ARG A 237 -21.60 -9.75 -1.07
C ARG A 237 -21.04 -11.02 -0.44
N HIS A 238 -21.86 -11.77 0.28
CA HIS A 238 -21.45 -13.08 0.80
C HIS A 238 -21.12 -14.05 -0.34
N SER A 239 -21.95 -14.14 -1.38
CA SER A 239 -21.68 -14.98 -2.56
C SER A 239 -20.40 -14.57 -3.29
N THR A 240 -20.09 -13.28 -3.39
CA THR A 240 -18.82 -12.78 -3.95
C THR A 240 -17.62 -13.29 -3.12
N VAL A 241 -17.62 -13.05 -1.82
CA VAL A 241 -16.54 -13.51 -0.92
C VAL A 241 -16.42 -15.04 -0.92
N LEU A 242 -17.54 -15.77 -0.92
CA LEU A 242 -17.55 -17.22 -1.05
C LEU A 242 -16.89 -17.69 -2.35
N SER A 243 -17.16 -17.02 -3.47
CA SER A 243 -16.50 -17.29 -4.76
C SER A 243 -14.99 -17.04 -4.67
N HIS A 244 -14.56 -15.95 -4.03
CA HIS A 244 -13.14 -15.63 -3.85
C HIS A 244 -12.43 -16.76 -3.09
N TYR A 245 -12.95 -17.17 -1.93
CA TYR A 245 -12.36 -18.27 -1.16
C TYR A 245 -12.48 -19.63 -1.84
N THR A 246 -13.52 -19.86 -2.66
CA THR A 246 -13.62 -21.08 -3.48
C THR A 246 -12.46 -21.14 -4.48
N ASN A 247 -12.20 -20.03 -5.19
CA ASN A 247 -11.09 -19.97 -6.15
C ASN A 247 -9.73 -20.08 -5.43
N MET A 248 -9.54 -19.33 -4.34
CA MET A 248 -8.28 -19.39 -3.57
C MET A 248 -8.02 -20.77 -2.97
N ASN A 249 -9.05 -21.47 -2.47
CA ASN A 249 -8.93 -22.83 -1.97
C ASN A 249 -8.67 -23.86 -3.08
N GLY A 250 -9.04 -23.55 -4.32
CA GLY A 250 -8.71 -24.37 -5.50
C GLY A 250 -7.24 -24.28 -5.93
N ASN A 251 -6.45 -23.38 -5.34
CA ASN A 251 -5.02 -23.28 -5.59
C ASN A 251 -4.24 -24.35 -4.82
N ASP A 252 -3.02 -24.63 -5.29
CA ASP A 252 -1.99 -25.33 -4.52
C ASP A 252 -0.87 -24.34 -4.23
N TYR A 253 -0.89 -23.75 -3.03
CA TYR A 253 0.12 -22.80 -2.59
C TYR A 253 1.54 -23.40 -2.61
N SER A 254 1.70 -24.72 -2.45
CA SER A 254 3.01 -25.36 -2.52
C SER A 254 3.58 -25.45 -3.94
N SER A 255 2.72 -25.28 -4.95
CA SER A 255 3.08 -25.28 -6.37
C SER A 255 3.37 -23.88 -6.93
N PHE A 256 3.08 -22.83 -6.17
CA PHE A 256 3.37 -21.46 -6.57
C PHE A 256 4.89 -21.22 -6.67
N THR A 257 5.23 -20.23 -7.48
CA THR A 257 6.59 -19.71 -7.58
C THR A 257 6.78 -18.61 -6.55
N TYR A 258 7.83 -18.75 -5.76
CA TYR A 258 8.22 -17.77 -4.75
C TYR A 258 9.55 -17.13 -5.09
N ASP A 259 9.57 -15.81 -5.16
CA ASP A 259 10.74 -15.02 -5.48
C ASP A 259 11.23 -14.27 -4.25
N CYS A 260 12.46 -14.59 -3.82
CA CYS A 260 13.07 -14.02 -2.62
C CYS A 260 14.06 -12.88 -2.95
N THR A 261 14.03 -12.32 -4.16
CA THR A 261 14.94 -11.26 -4.60
C THR A 261 14.51 -9.87 -4.15
N CYS A 262 13.28 -9.71 -3.64
CA CYS A 262 12.81 -8.44 -3.11
C CYS A 262 13.62 -7.99 -1.88
N THR A 263 14.13 -6.76 -1.92
CA THR A 263 14.96 -6.17 -0.86
C THR A 263 14.25 -5.10 -0.04
N GLU A 264 12.97 -4.81 -0.33
CA GLU A 264 12.15 -3.87 0.44
C GLU A 264 11.99 -4.40 1.87
N SER A 265 12.49 -3.67 2.86
CA SER A 265 12.62 -4.18 4.23
C SER A 265 11.27 -4.29 4.95
N ASP A 266 10.38 -3.33 4.74
CA ASP A 266 9.11 -3.22 5.48
C ASP A 266 7.89 -3.67 4.66
N THR A 267 8.11 -4.00 3.38
CA THR A 267 7.12 -4.68 2.54
C THR A 267 7.11 -6.17 2.89
N TYR A 268 5.94 -6.78 2.93
CA TYR A 268 5.80 -8.22 3.17
C TYR A 268 5.96 -8.97 1.87
N ALA A 269 5.15 -8.65 0.87
CA ALA A 269 5.18 -9.31 -0.41
C ALA A 269 4.54 -8.41 -1.48
N TYR A 270 4.66 -8.82 -2.73
CA TYR A 270 3.88 -8.26 -3.82
C TYR A 270 3.66 -9.29 -4.93
N VAL A 271 2.65 -9.04 -5.76
CA VAL A 271 2.35 -9.81 -6.97
C VAL A 271 2.02 -8.90 -8.15
N TYR A 272 2.18 -9.43 -9.36
CA TYR A 272 1.48 -8.91 -10.52
C TYR A 272 0.15 -9.67 -10.69
N PRO A 273 -1.02 -8.99 -10.68
CA PRO A 273 -2.33 -9.66 -10.71
C PRO A 273 -2.60 -10.61 -11.88
N ASP A 274 -1.90 -10.41 -13.00
CA ASP A 274 -2.00 -11.19 -14.23
C ASP A 274 -0.95 -12.32 -14.34
N ASP A 275 0.02 -12.39 -13.43
CA ASP A 275 1.05 -13.44 -13.37
C ASP A 275 0.72 -14.47 -12.28
N PHE A 276 -0.33 -15.26 -12.55
CA PHE A 276 -0.93 -16.16 -11.57
C PHE A 276 0.08 -17.14 -10.94
N GLY A 277 0.15 -17.13 -9.61
CA GLY A 277 0.96 -18.06 -8.82
C GLY A 277 2.42 -17.65 -8.68
N TYR A 278 2.80 -16.44 -9.08
CA TYR A 278 4.13 -15.88 -8.84
C TYR A 278 4.07 -14.82 -7.73
N ILE A 279 4.75 -15.06 -6.60
CA ILE A 279 4.74 -14.18 -5.42
C ILE A 279 6.15 -13.74 -5.06
N TYR A 280 6.37 -12.43 -4.96
CA TYR A 280 7.63 -11.85 -4.52
C TYR A 280 7.58 -11.60 -3.02
N LEU A 281 8.51 -12.18 -2.27
CA LEU A 281 8.57 -12.14 -0.81
C LEU A 281 9.69 -11.19 -0.37
N CYS A 282 9.32 -10.21 0.45
CA CYS A 282 10.15 -9.08 0.86
C CYS A 282 10.56 -9.20 2.34
N GLY A 283 11.22 -8.17 2.88
CA GLY A 283 11.87 -8.20 4.19
C GLY A 283 10.95 -8.49 5.37
N ALA A 284 9.74 -7.90 5.39
CA ALA A 284 8.83 -8.04 6.53
C ALA A 284 8.21 -9.45 6.61
N PHE A 285 8.01 -10.11 5.46
CA PHE A 285 7.52 -11.48 5.42
C PHE A 285 8.43 -12.43 6.18
N TRP A 286 9.76 -12.25 6.10
CA TRP A 286 10.69 -13.16 6.78
C TRP A 286 10.61 -13.05 8.31
N GLN A 287 10.28 -11.86 8.81
CA GLN A 287 10.15 -11.54 10.24
C GLN A 287 8.78 -11.94 10.80
N ALA A 288 7.77 -12.07 9.94
CA ALA A 288 6.43 -12.45 10.31
C ALA A 288 6.34 -13.88 10.90
N PRO A 289 5.41 -14.12 11.85
CA PRO A 289 5.12 -15.47 12.33
C PRO A 289 4.50 -16.31 11.21
N THR A 290 4.58 -17.65 11.29
CA THR A 290 3.99 -18.51 10.25
C THR A 290 2.46 -18.36 10.16
N THR A 291 1.81 -18.22 11.32
CA THR A 291 0.36 -18.05 11.50
C THR A 291 0.11 -16.99 12.57
N GLY A 292 -1.07 -16.38 12.58
CA GLY A 292 -1.44 -15.34 13.53
C GLY A 292 -1.99 -14.13 12.80
N THR A 293 -1.78 -12.94 13.35
CA THR A 293 -2.05 -11.65 12.67
C THR A 293 -0.84 -11.25 11.83
N ASP A 294 -1.08 -10.74 10.61
CA ASP A 294 -0.03 -10.28 9.68
C ASP A 294 1.06 -11.34 9.50
N SER A 295 0.62 -12.59 9.33
CA SER A 295 1.46 -13.79 9.31
C SER A 295 1.93 -14.13 7.91
N LYS A 296 2.93 -15.01 7.79
CA LYS A 296 3.35 -15.56 6.49
C LYS A 296 2.20 -16.24 5.77
N GLY A 297 1.43 -17.07 6.49
CA GLY A 297 0.23 -17.71 5.94
C GLY A 297 -0.82 -16.70 5.48
N GLY A 298 -1.07 -15.65 6.29
CA GLY A 298 -1.98 -14.56 5.94
C GLY A 298 -1.52 -13.76 4.72
N THR A 299 -0.23 -13.39 4.67
CA THR A 299 0.38 -12.70 3.53
C THR A 299 0.17 -13.49 2.24
N LEU A 300 0.34 -14.81 2.26
CA LEU A 300 0.07 -15.61 1.07
C LEU A 300 -1.41 -15.59 0.66
N VAL A 301 -2.35 -15.52 1.61
CA VAL A 301 -3.78 -15.33 1.32
C VAL A 301 -4.03 -13.95 0.70
N HIS A 302 -3.43 -12.88 1.25
CA HIS A 302 -3.49 -11.52 0.70
C HIS A 302 -3.04 -11.50 -0.76
N GLU A 303 -1.82 -11.94 -1.01
CA GLU A 303 -1.23 -11.95 -2.35
C GLU A 303 -1.99 -12.84 -3.33
N SER A 304 -2.47 -13.99 -2.86
CA SER A 304 -3.28 -14.88 -3.70
C SER A 304 -4.60 -14.23 -4.11
N SER A 305 -5.22 -13.42 -3.25
CA SER A 305 -6.48 -12.74 -3.55
C SER A 305 -6.34 -11.72 -4.70
N HIS A 306 -5.16 -11.13 -4.88
CA HIS A 306 -4.90 -10.17 -5.96
C HIS A 306 -4.92 -10.78 -7.35
N PHE A 307 -4.60 -12.07 -7.48
CA PHE A 307 -4.64 -12.71 -8.79
C PHE A 307 -6.04 -12.62 -9.38
N THR A 308 -6.12 -12.14 -10.63
CA THR A 308 -7.39 -11.96 -11.36
C THR A 308 -8.19 -13.26 -11.49
N ARG A 309 -7.50 -14.42 -11.51
CA ARG A 309 -8.11 -15.75 -11.48
C ARG A 309 -8.86 -16.05 -10.17
N ASN A 310 -8.45 -15.46 -9.05
CA ASN A 310 -9.00 -15.73 -7.73
C ASN A 310 -10.10 -14.75 -7.36
N ALA A 311 -9.77 -13.47 -7.32
CA ALA A 311 -10.70 -12.41 -6.93
C ALA A 311 -10.35 -11.06 -7.55
N GLY A 312 -9.08 -10.80 -7.88
CA GLY A 312 -8.67 -9.50 -8.39
C GLY A 312 -8.86 -8.39 -7.34
N THR A 313 -8.64 -8.71 -6.06
CA THR A 313 -8.71 -7.73 -4.98
C THR A 313 -7.71 -6.61 -5.21
N GLN A 314 -8.00 -5.47 -4.60
CA GLN A 314 -7.18 -4.28 -4.61
C GLN A 314 -6.57 -4.07 -3.22
N ASP A 315 -5.58 -3.20 -3.17
CA ASP A 315 -5.08 -2.63 -1.92
C ASP A 315 -5.76 -1.29 -1.73
N TYR A 316 -6.95 -1.27 -1.14
CA TYR A 316 -7.64 -0.02 -0.79
C TYR A 316 -7.02 0.57 0.48
N VAL A 317 -6.89 -0.26 1.52
CA VAL A 317 -6.34 0.12 2.82
C VAL A 317 -5.46 -0.99 3.39
N TYR A 318 -4.53 -0.60 4.27
CA TYR A 318 -3.65 -1.53 4.98
C TYR A 318 -3.83 -1.51 6.50
N GLY A 319 -3.68 -2.65 7.14
CA GLY A 319 -3.75 -2.84 8.58
C GLY A 319 -5.18 -3.13 9.07
N GLN A 320 -5.29 -3.92 10.14
CA GLN A 320 -6.58 -4.33 10.71
C GLN A 320 -7.52 -3.16 11.02
N SER A 321 -7.00 -2.05 11.57
CA SER A 321 -7.82 -0.88 11.95
C SER A 321 -8.48 -0.23 10.74
N ALA A 322 -7.72 -0.04 9.65
CA ALA A 322 -8.24 0.53 8.42
C ALA A 322 -9.17 -0.45 7.70
N ALA A 323 -8.83 -1.75 7.65
CA ALA A 323 -9.68 -2.80 7.09
C ALA A 323 -11.05 -2.91 7.80
N LYS A 324 -11.08 -2.84 9.14
CA LYS A 324 -12.32 -2.78 9.93
C LYS A 324 -13.11 -1.50 9.68
N SER A 325 -12.42 -0.38 9.45
CA SER A 325 -13.07 0.90 9.14
C SER A 325 -13.69 0.87 7.74
N LEU A 326 -12.98 0.32 6.76
CA LEU A 326 -13.46 0.11 5.39
C LEU A 326 -14.69 -0.82 5.37
N ALA A 327 -14.67 -1.90 6.15
CA ALA A 327 -15.83 -2.79 6.29
C ALA A 327 -17.08 -2.07 6.82
N LYS A 328 -16.91 -1.03 7.65
CA LYS A 328 -18.02 -0.22 8.18
C LYS A 328 -18.49 0.86 7.20
N SER A 329 -17.56 1.54 6.54
CA SER A 329 -17.86 2.70 5.70
C SER A 329 -18.17 2.34 4.25
N ASN A 330 -17.47 1.37 3.68
CA ASN A 330 -17.63 0.92 2.30
C ASN A 330 -17.48 -0.61 2.17
N PRO A 331 -18.53 -1.37 2.52
CA PRO A 331 -18.49 -2.83 2.43
C PRO A 331 -18.25 -3.37 1.02
N SER A 332 -18.54 -2.60 -0.03
CA SER A 332 -18.28 -2.99 -1.43
C SER A 332 -16.78 -3.01 -1.74
N GLU A 333 -16.02 -2.05 -1.20
CA GLU A 333 -14.56 -2.06 -1.28
C GLU A 333 -13.95 -3.08 -0.31
N ALA A 334 -14.54 -3.27 0.88
CA ALA A 334 -14.03 -4.24 1.85
C ALA A 334 -14.02 -5.68 1.30
N ILE A 335 -15.06 -6.10 0.57
CA ILE A 335 -15.07 -7.41 -0.11
C ILE A 335 -14.14 -7.50 -1.32
N MET A 336 -13.49 -6.39 -1.68
CA MET A 336 -12.50 -6.31 -2.74
C MET A 336 -11.13 -5.86 -2.21
N ASN A 337 -10.93 -5.75 -0.89
CA ASN A 337 -9.65 -5.40 -0.28
C ASN A 337 -8.90 -6.67 0.14
N ALA A 338 -7.64 -6.81 -0.24
CA ALA A 338 -6.86 -8.01 0.05
C ALA A 338 -6.62 -8.23 1.56
N ASP A 339 -6.33 -7.16 2.31
CA ASP A 339 -6.14 -7.21 3.76
C ASP A 339 -7.41 -7.68 4.49
N ASN A 340 -8.61 -7.31 4.00
CA ASN A 340 -9.86 -7.81 4.56
C ASN A 340 -10.03 -9.33 4.38
N HIS A 341 -9.48 -9.90 3.29
CA HIS A 341 -9.45 -11.35 3.10
C HIS A 341 -8.37 -12.02 3.95
N GLU A 342 -7.19 -11.41 4.08
CA GLU A 342 -6.16 -11.90 5.00
C GLU A 342 -6.73 -12.03 6.42
N TYR A 343 -7.23 -10.93 6.97
CA TYR A 343 -7.67 -10.90 8.36
C TYR A 343 -8.91 -11.75 8.64
N PHE A 344 -9.82 -11.87 7.66
CA PHE A 344 -10.92 -12.82 7.77
C PHE A 344 -10.40 -14.26 7.83
N ALA A 345 -9.39 -14.61 7.04
CA ALA A 345 -8.84 -15.97 6.99
C ALA A 345 -7.98 -16.29 8.22
N GLU A 346 -7.15 -15.34 8.66
CA GLU A 346 -6.32 -15.43 9.87
C GLU A 346 -7.17 -15.60 11.14
N ASN A 347 -8.29 -14.86 11.23
CA ASN A 347 -9.24 -14.88 12.35
C ASN A 347 -8.53 -14.80 13.72
N ASN A 348 -7.72 -13.76 13.91
CA ASN A 348 -6.90 -13.59 15.09
C ASN A 348 -7.08 -12.20 15.73
N PRO A 349 -7.61 -12.10 16.96
CA PRO A 349 -8.21 -13.17 17.77
C PRO A 349 -9.43 -13.82 17.12
N ALA A 350 -9.72 -15.07 17.48
CA ALA A 350 -10.79 -15.85 16.87
C ALA A 350 -12.18 -15.28 17.16
N GLN A 351 -12.96 -15.07 16.10
CA GLN A 351 -14.36 -14.70 16.12
C GLN A 351 -15.21 -15.81 15.47
N SER A 352 -16.47 -15.92 15.91
CA SER A 352 -17.48 -16.81 15.33
C SER A 352 -18.33 -16.13 14.26
#